data_AF-A0A7Y3IB12-F1
#
_entry.id   AF-A0A7Y3IB12-F1
#
_cell.length_a   1.000
_cell.length_b   1.000
_cell.length_c   1.000
_cell.angle_alpha   90.00
_cell.angle_beta   90.00
_cell.angle_gamma   90.00
#
_symmetry.space_group_name_H-M   'P 1'
#
loop_
_entity.id
_entity.type
_entity.pdbx_description
1 polymer ?
#
loop_
_entity_poly.entity_id
_entity_poly.type
_entity_poly.pdbx_seq_one_letter_code
_entity_poly.pdbx_strand_id
1 'polypeptide(L)'
;PSLGTVGVGGLVGRVAENAVGYTTTHLPVGVVGGEASALALFGIALVGAACVGWAIRLREGPGPAELFFPLYWGVVLLWPVVWSGDRFALPLLPLVFVYGALAFRAATRRVPDAVVPVAATVLVLAMLFPAIDGWRRAMETASACPADVRERDVWACYGGGVQSFMAAAAWSGQGLPDDARVLTRKPRHFYLQSGVPSRAFAFFEEPEPHLELADALGARYILLDQWDGFARRYVASAVTRRPGAFCFVGGFGSAASGGSQLLGILPPEARGRTEGGGGDVRLESCPDDYSSSPGGTTLENYSSSGRIPLLEGLDS
;
A
#
# COMPACT_ATOMS: atom_id res chain seq x y z
N PRO A 1 13.28 -7.28 -8.21
CA PRO A 1 13.38 -7.92 -9.54
C PRO A 1 13.05 -7.01 -10.74
N SER A 2 12.13 -6.03 -10.70
CA SER A 2 12.13 -4.90 -11.67
C SER A 2 12.82 -3.64 -11.13
N LEU A 3 12.84 -3.46 -9.81
CA LEU A 3 13.49 -2.32 -9.14
C LEU A 3 15.02 -2.45 -9.02
N GLY A 4 15.62 -3.46 -9.65
CA GLY A 4 17.06 -3.72 -9.66
C GLY A 4 17.67 -4.06 -8.29
N THR A 5 19.00 -4.24 -8.29
CA THR A 5 19.84 -4.17 -7.10
C THR A 5 20.31 -2.73 -6.93
N VAL A 6 20.50 -2.29 -5.69
CA VAL A 6 20.81 -0.88 -5.41
C VAL A 6 22.30 -0.75 -5.23
N GLY A 7 22.98 -0.13 -6.20
CA GLY A 7 24.36 0.28 -6.06
C GLY A 7 24.51 1.47 -5.11
N VAL A 8 25.75 1.82 -4.76
CA VAL A 8 26.06 2.92 -3.83
C VAL A 8 25.45 4.26 -4.26
N GLY A 9 25.48 4.59 -5.56
CA GLY A 9 24.84 5.81 -6.09
C GLY A 9 23.31 5.79 -5.93
N GLY A 10 22.68 4.63 -6.08
CA GLY A 10 21.25 4.46 -5.83
C GLY A 10 20.88 4.62 -4.35
N LEU A 11 21.78 4.26 -3.42
CA LEU A 11 21.59 4.52 -2.00
C LEU A 11 21.59 6.01 -1.68
N VAL A 12 22.50 6.79 -2.28
CA VAL A 12 22.54 8.25 -2.10
C VAL A 12 21.27 8.90 -2.64
N GLY A 13 20.81 8.50 -3.83
CA GLY A 13 19.55 8.97 -4.40
C GLY A 13 18.37 8.68 -3.47
N ARG A 14 18.28 7.47 -2.92
CA ARG A 14 17.24 7.10 -1.94
C ARG A 14 17.28 7.93 -0.68
N VAL A 15 18.46 8.16 -0.12
CA VAL A 15 18.62 8.99 1.08
C VAL A 15 18.13 10.41 0.79
N ALA A 16 18.46 10.99 -0.36
CA ALA A 16 17.99 12.32 -0.74
C ALA A 16 16.47 12.36 -0.95
N GLU A 17 15.91 11.41 -1.70
CA GLU A 17 14.47 11.31 -1.96
C GLU A 17 13.68 11.12 -0.67
N ASN A 18 14.10 10.22 0.21
CA ASN A 18 13.46 10.04 1.52
C ASN A 18 13.68 11.26 2.41
N ALA A 19 14.84 11.91 2.41
CA ALA A 19 15.07 13.11 3.23
C ALA A 19 14.09 14.22 2.86
N VAL A 20 13.88 14.44 1.56
CA VAL A 20 12.85 15.37 1.06
C VAL A 20 11.47 14.86 1.46
N GLY A 21 11.10 13.64 1.09
CA GLY A 21 9.76 13.08 1.31
C GLY A 21 9.34 13.04 2.78
N TYR A 22 10.23 12.65 3.70
CA TYR A 22 9.92 12.65 5.13
C TYR A 22 9.86 14.05 5.72
N THR A 23 10.69 14.99 5.24
CA THR A 23 10.66 16.36 5.74
C THR A 23 9.43 17.12 5.24
N THR A 24 9.03 16.93 3.98
CA THR A 24 7.97 17.76 3.37
C THR A 24 6.61 17.08 3.28
N THR A 25 6.54 15.76 3.36
CA THR A 25 5.30 15.00 3.17
C THR A 25 5.00 14.06 4.33
N HIS A 26 5.80 13.02 4.56
CA HIS A 26 5.41 11.94 5.47
C HIS A 26 5.30 12.39 6.93
N LEU A 27 6.25 13.17 7.44
CA LEU A 27 6.23 13.62 8.84
C LEU A 27 5.14 14.68 9.07
N PRO A 28 4.97 15.71 8.22
CA PRO A 28 3.84 16.62 8.34
C PRO A 28 2.47 15.94 8.25
N VAL A 29 2.29 15.00 7.31
CA VAL A 29 1.06 14.21 7.20
C VAL A 29 0.84 13.37 8.47
N GLY A 30 1.88 12.76 9.01
CA GLY A 30 1.78 11.98 10.25
C GLY A 30 1.40 12.82 11.49
N VAL A 31 1.71 14.12 11.50
CA VAL A 31 1.36 15.03 12.60
C VAL A 31 -0.01 15.69 12.40
N VAL A 32 -0.32 16.10 11.17
CA VAL A 32 -1.47 16.98 10.86
C VAL A 32 -2.60 16.23 10.16
N GLY A 33 -2.39 15.02 9.64
CA GLY A 33 -3.46 14.18 9.09
C GLY A 33 -4.09 14.67 7.78
N GLY A 34 -3.39 15.48 6.97
CA GLY A 34 -3.88 15.98 5.69
C GLY A 34 -2.79 16.24 4.65
N GLU A 35 -3.18 16.32 3.37
CA GLU A 35 -2.28 16.64 2.25
C GLU A 35 -2.43 18.13 1.89
N ALA A 36 -1.48 18.97 2.28
CA ALA A 36 -1.45 20.38 1.89
C ALA A 36 -0.01 20.85 1.63
N SER A 37 0.20 21.65 0.58
CA SER A 37 1.51 22.21 0.22
C SER A 37 2.11 23.12 1.31
N ALA A 38 1.25 23.76 2.12
CA ALA A 38 1.67 24.53 3.30
C ALA A 38 2.34 23.68 4.39
N LEU A 39 2.17 22.36 4.37
CA LEU A 39 2.77 21.44 5.34
C LEU A 39 4.27 21.23 5.12
N ALA A 40 4.80 21.52 3.92
CA ALA A 40 6.23 21.36 3.65
C ALA A 40 7.08 22.31 4.52
N LEU A 41 6.68 23.58 4.64
CA LEU A 41 7.36 24.55 5.50
C LEU A 41 7.25 24.17 6.98
N PHE A 42 6.09 23.68 7.40
CA PHE A 42 5.89 23.17 8.75
C PHE A 42 6.84 22.00 9.05
N GLY A 43 6.96 21.05 8.13
CA GLY A 43 7.87 19.92 8.25
C GLY A 43 9.33 20.32 8.33
N ILE A 44 9.76 21.25 7.46
CA ILE A 44 11.12 21.82 7.51
C ILE A 44 11.38 22.50 8.85
N ALA A 45 10.44 23.31 9.35
CA ALA A 45 10.56 23.99 10.63
C ALA A 45 10.61 22.99 11.80
N LEU A 46 9.78 21.95 11.77
CA LEU A 46 9.71 20.91 12.80
C LEU A 46 10.99 20.05 12.84
N VAL A 47 11.46 19.58 11.69
CA VAL A 47 12.72 18.83 11.57
C VAL A 47 13.90 19.72 11.97
N GLY A 48 13.91 20.98 11.53
CA GLY A 48 14.93 21.96 11.91
C GLY A 48 14.99 22.20 13.42
N ALA A 49 13.83 22.41 14.06
CA ALA A 49 13.72 22.54 15.51
C ALA A 49 14.19 21.27 16.23
N ALA A 50 13.82 20.09 15.74
CA ALA A 50 14.29 18.82 16.30
C ALA A 50 15.82 18.67 16.18
N CYS A 51 16.42 19.02 15.04
CA CYS A 51 17.87 19.00 14.87
C CYS A 51 18.58 19.97 15.83
N VAL A 52 18.04 21.17 16.02
CA VAL A 52 18.57 22.16 16.99
C VAL A 52 18.48 21.62 18.41
N GLY A 53 17.32 21.08 18.81
CA GLY A 53 17.12 20.50 20.15
C GLY A 53 18.01 19.30 20.42
N TRP A 54 18.16 18.41 19.43
CA TRP A 54 19.10 17.29 19.50
C TRP A 54 20.53 17.78 19.66
N ALA A 55 20.96 18.79 18.89
CA ALA A 55 22.31 19.36 19.01
C ALA A 55 22.56 20.09 20.35
N ILE A 56 21.53 20.70 20.94
CA ILE A 56 21.61 21.25 22.31
C ILE A 56 21.83 20.10 23.30
N ARG A 57 21.00 19.07 23.23
CA ARG A 57 21.04 17.94 24.16
C ARG A 57 22.33 17.13 24.03
N LEU A 58 22.86 16.97 22.82
CA LEU A 58 24.12 16.31 22.54
C LEU A 58 25.30 16.98 23.25
N ARG A 59 25.29 18.32 23.37
CA ARG A 59 26.33 19.09 24.07
C ARG A 59 26.25 18.98 25.58
N GLU A 60 25.06 18.71 26.12
CA GLU A 60 24.83 18.55 27.56
C GLU A 60 25.13 17.12 28.05
N GLY A 61 25.29 16.16 27.13
CA GLY A 61 25.64 14.77 27.42
C GLY A 61 24.71 13.81 26.66
N PRO A 62 25.24 13.02 25.70
CA PRO A 62 24.44 12.09 24.92
C PRO A 62 23.90 10.93 25.78
N GLY A 63 22.62 10.62 25.64
CA GLY A 63 22.01 9.40 26.13
C GLY A 63 21.59 8.46 24.99
N PRO A 64 20.83 7.40 25.31
CA PRO A 64 20.32 6.47 24.32
C PRO A 64 19.43 7.13 23.26
N ALA A 65 18.66 8.17 23.62
CA ALA A 65 17.80 8.90 22.69
C ALA A 65 18.61 9.65 21.62
N GLU A 66 19.73 10.28 22.02
CA GLU A 66 20.59 11.03 21.10
C GLU A 66 21.33 10.11 20.11
N LEU A 67 21.51 8.84 20.46
CA LEU A 67 22.02 7.80 19.55
C LEU A 67 20.90 7.20 18.68
N PHE A 68 19.76 6.87 19.29
CA PHE A 68 18.62 6.27 18.59
C PHE A 68 18.08 7.19 17.49
N PHE A 69 17.94 8.48 17.78
CA PHE A 69 17.35 9.45 16.86
C PHE A 69 18.03 9.47 15.47
N PRO A 70 19.35 9.72 15.34
CA PRO A 70 20.01 9.70 14.03
C PRO A 70 20.12 8.31 13.42
N LEU A 71 20.25 7.25 14.21
CA LEU A 71 20.33 5.88 13.70
C LEU A 71 19.01 5.43 13.06
N TYR A 72 17.90 5.68 13.75
CA TYR A 72 16.58 5.35 13.24
C TYR A 72 16.22 6.22 12.03
N TRP A 73 16.56 7.51 12.04
CA TRP A 73 16.49 8.35 10.84
C TRP A 73 17.30 7.75 9.68
N GLY A 74 18.51 7.26 9.94
CA GLY A 74 19.32 6.57 8.94
C GLY A 74 18.63 5.35 8.33
N VAL A 75 17.98 4.52 9.15
CA VAL A 75 17.19 3.37 8.67
C VAL A 75 16.03 3.83 7.78
N VAL A 76 15.30 4.87 8.20
CA VAL A 76 14.18 5.43 7.45
C VAL A 76 14.64 6.01 6.11
N LEU A 77 15.78 6.71 6.08
CA LEU A 77 16.34 7.30 4.85
C LEU A 77 16.87 6.27 3.87
N LEU A 78 17.37 5.13 4.36
CA LEU A 78 17.84 4.02 3.52
C LEU A 78 16.68 3.13 3.02
N TRP A 79 15.48 3.29 3.59
CA TRP A 79 14.32 2.47 3.24
C TRP A 79 13.92 2.65 1.77
N PRO A 80 13.44 1.61 1.08
CA PRO A 80 12.99 1.75 -0.30
C PRO A 80 11.83 2.75 -0.44
N VAL A 81 12.03 3.79 -1.25
CA VAL A 81 11.11 4.92 -1.43
C VAL A 81 9.69 4.47 -1.80
N VAL A 82 9.57 3.45 -2.64
CA VAL A 82 8.27 2.87 -3.06
C VAL A 82 7.44 2.26 -1.92
N TRP A 83 8.06 2.03 -0.77
CA TRP A 83 7.42 1.50 0.42
C TRP A 83 7.47 2.49 1.59
N SER A 84 7.94 3.72 1.38
CA SER A 84 7.97 4.77 2.39
C SER A 84 6.56 5.23 2.75
N GLY A 85 6.42 5.74 3.97
CA GLY A 85 5.13 6.16 4.51
C GLY A 85 5.28 6.82 5.88
N ASP A 86 4.27 7.58 6.27
CA ASP A 86 4.15 8.27 7.56
C ASP A 86 4.36 7.35 8.77
N ARG A 87 3.89 6.09 8.69
CA ARG A 87 4.05 5.08 9.76
C ARG A 87 5.49 4.85 10.19
N PHE A 88 6.47 5.03 9.30
CA PHE A 88 7.88 4.85 9.66
C PHE A 88 8.41 6.00 10.51
N ALA A 89 7.79 7.18 10.44
CA ALA A 89 8.14 8.32 11.29
C ALA A 89 7.54 8.23 12.71
N LEU A 90 6.56 7.34 12.95
CA LEU A 90 5.87 7.25 14.25
C LEU A 90 6.82 7.08 15.44
N PRO A 91 7.86 6.22 15.40
CA PRO A 91 8.81 6.09 16.51
C PRO A 91 9.68 7.34 16.74
N LEU A 92 9.80 8.22 15.74
CA LEU A 92 10.56 9.46 15.84
C LEU A 92 9.74 10.61 16.42
N LEU A 93 8.40 10.59 16.27
CA LEU A 93 7.54 11.70 16.67
C LEU A 93 7.75 12.18 18.12
N PRO A 94 7.82 11.28 19.14
CA PRO A 94 8.07 11.73 20.51
C PRO A 94 9.38 12.51 20.66
N LEU A 95 10.45 12.05 20.00
CA LEU A 95 11.76 12.70 20.04
C LEU A 95 11.78 14.01 19.24
N VAL A 96 11.10 14.04 18.09
CA VAL A 96 10.91 15.27 17.30
C VAL A 96 10.23 16.34 18.15
N PHE A 97 9.17 15.99 18.90
CA PHE A 97 8.48 16.95 19.77
C PHE A 97 9.32 17.36 20.99
N VAL A 98 10.01 16.42 21.65
CA VAL A 98 10.89 16.73 22.78
C VAL A 98 12.03 17.66 22.37
N TYR A 99 12.73 17.33 21.27
CA TYR A 99 13.80 18.18 20.76
C TYR A 99 13.26 19.51 20.23
N GLY A 100 12.11 19.50 19.56
CA GLY A 100 11.41 20.74 19.16
C GLY A 100 11.10 21.65 20.35
N ALA A 101 10.62 21.09 21.47
CA ALA A 101 10.35 21.82 22.70
C ALA A 101 11.63 22.38 23.35
N LEU A 102 12.75 21.64 23.29
CA LEU A 102 14.05 22.13 23.75
C LEU A 102 14.55 23.30 22.91
N ALA A 103 14.41 23.23 21.58
CA ALA A 103 14.74 24.32 20.68
C ALA A 103 13.85 25.55 20.93
N PHE A 104 12.54 25.34 21.13
CA PHE A 104 11.60 26.40 21.49
C PHE A 104 11.99 27.08 22.80
N ARG A 105 12.25 26.30 23.86
CA ARG A 105 12.71 26.83 25.16
C ARG A 105 14.00 27.63 25.03
N ALA A 106 14.95 27.17 24.22
CA ALA A 106 16.19 27.89 23.97
C ALA A 106 15.94 29.22 23.24
N ALA A 107 15.05 29.23 22.26
CA ALA A 107 14.67 30.43 21.50
C ALA A 107 13.93 31.46 22.36
N THR A 108 13.11 31.03 23.32
CA THR A 108 12.32 31.92 24.18
C THR A 108 13.05 32.38 25.45
N ARG A 109 14.34 32.02 25.65
CA ARG A 109 15.12 32.41 26.85
C ARG A 109 15.20 33.92 27.12
N ARG A 110 15.05 34.76 26.09
CA ARG A 110 15.08 36.23 26.19
C ARG A 110 13.70 36.88 26.09
N VAL A 111 12.66 36.07 25.96
CA VAL A 111 11.28 36.54 25.83
C VAL A 111 10.67 36.62 27.25
N PRO A 112 9.82 37.62 27.56
CA PRO A 112 9.17 37.70 28.85
C PRO A 112 8.37 36.43 29.18
N ASP A 113 8.45 35.95 30.43
CA ASP A 113 7.81 34.70 30.87
C ASP A 113 6.30 34.67 30.62
N ALA A 114 5.63 35.83 30.63
CA ALA A 114 4.19 35.95 30.33
C ALA A 114 3.84 35.65 28.86
N VAL A 115 4.78 35.84 27.92
CA VAL A 115 4.55 35.66 26.48
C VAL A 115 4.81 34.21 26.05
N VAL A 116 5.72 33.50 26.72
CA VAL A 116 6.07 32.11 26.43
C VAL A 116 4.86 31.16 26.42
N PRO A 117 3.96 31.14 27.43
CA PRO A 117 2.80 30.25 27.41
C PRO A 117 1.82 30.59 26.30
N VAL A 118 1.66 31.88 25.95
CA VAL A 118 0.82 32.31 24.84
C VAL A 118 1.39 31.80 23.51
N ALA A 119 2.70 31.99 23.28
CA ALA A 119 3.37 31.50 22.08
C ALA A 119 3.31 29.97 21.96
N ALA A 120 3.51 29.24 23.06
CA ALA A 120 3.38 27.79 23.10
C ALA A 120 1.95 27.33 22.78
N THR A 121 0.95 28.00 23.36
CA THR A 121 -0.47 27.71 23.10
C THR A 121 -0.81 27.94 21.63
N VAL A 122 -0.39 29.06 21.04
CA VAL A 122 -0.60 29.37 19.63
C VAL A 122 0.06 28.31 18.74
N LEU A 123 1.28 27.87 19.06
CA LEU A 123 1.98 26.83 18.31
C LEU A 123 1.24 25.50 18.35
N VAL A 124 0.80 25.07 19.55
CA VAL A 124 0.03 23.83 19.72
C VAL A 124 -1.30 23.90 18.96
N LEU A 125 -2.03 25.02 19.07
CA LEU A 125 -3.28 25.22 18.34
C LEU A 125 -3.06 25.23 16.83
N ALA A 126 -1.99 25.84 16.34
CA ALA A 126 -1.65 25.84 14.91
C ALA A 126 -1.34 24.43 14.39
N MET A 127 -0.83 23.52 15.24
CA MET A 127 -0.60 22.12 14.90
C MET A 127 -1.87 21.26 15.00
N LEU A 128 -2.68 21.46 16.04
CA LEU A 128 -3.88 20.65 16.29
C LEU A 128 -5.04 21.03 15.38
N PHE A 129 -5.24 22.32 15.11
CA PHE A 129 -6.43 22.79 14.38
C PHE A 129 -6.60 22.14 13.01
N PRO A 130 -5.56 22.05 12.14
CA PRO A 130 -5.73 21.38 10.85
C PRO A 130 -5.83 19.85 10.99
N ALA A 131 -5.39 19.27 12.11
CA ALA A 131 -5.51 17.85 12.40
C ALA A 131 -6.91 17.42 12.87
N ILE A 132 -7.74 18.35 13.35
CA ILE A 132 -9.08 18.05 13.88
C ILE A 132 -9.96 17.37 12.84
N ASP A 133 -9.99 17.86 11.59
CA ASP A 133 -10.89 17.29 10.59
C ASP A 133 -10.47 15.87 10.17
N GLY A 134 -9.16 15.64 9.97
CA GLY A 134 -8.62 14.31 9.69
C GLY A 134 -8.88 13.34 10.83
N TRP A 135 -8.64 13.78 12.07
CA TRP A 135 -8.90 12.97 13.26
C TRP A 135 -10.39 12.67 13.45
N ARG A 136 -11.27 13.65 13.23
CA ARG A 136 -12.73 13.47 13.28
C ARG A 136 -13.18 12.44 12.25
N ARG A 137 -12.76 12.56 10.99
CA ARG A 137 -13.08 11.58 9.93
C ARG A 137 -12.55 10.18 10.27
N ALA A 138 -11.33 10.09 10.79
CA ALA A 138 -10.75 8.80 11.21
C ALA A 138 -11.55 8.18 12.36
N MET A 139 -11.97 8.99 13.34
CA MET A 139 -12.79 8.54 14.46
C MET A 139 -14.19 8.11 14.01
N GLU A 140 -14.84 8.89 13.15
CA GLU A 140 -16.15 8.56 12.55
C GLU A 140 -16.06 7.20 11.84
N THR A 141 -15.07 7.02 10.97
CA THR A 141 -14.83 5.76 10.24
C THR A 141 -14.56 4.60 11.18
N ALA A 142 -13.69 4.78 12.19
CA ALA A 142 -13.36 3.73 13.15
C ALA A 142 -14.56 3.34 14.02
N SER A 143 -15.40 4.31 14.39
CA SER A 143 -16.59 4.08 15.23
C SER A 143 -17.74 3.41 14.48
N ALA A 144 -17.88 3.69 13.18
CA ALA A 144 -18.88 3.06 12.31
C ALA A 144 -18.50 1.60 11.96
N CYS A 145 -17.21 1.31 11.92
CA CYS A 145 -16.68 0.04 11.43
C CYS A 145 -17.29 -1.23 12.09
N PRO A 146 -17.43 -1.32 13.43
CA PRO A 146 -18.04 -2.50 14.05
C PRO A 146 -19.50 -2.76 13.62
N ALA A 147 -20.27 -1.71 13.29
CA ALA A 147 -21.62 -1.87 12.76
C ALA A 147 -21.58 -2.37 11.32
N ASP A 148 -20.74 -1.76 10.48
CA ASP A 148 -20.55 -2.15 9.08
C ASP A 148 -20.12 -3.61 8.93
N VAL A 149 -19.23 -4.10 9.79
CA VAL A 149 -18.79 -5.51 9.78
C VAL A 149 -19.90 -6.47 10.14
N ARG A 150 -20.82 -6.06 11.04
CA ARG A 150 -21.95 -6.90 11.45
C ARG A 150 -23.07 -6.93 10.41
N GLU A 151 -23.30 -5.82 9.73
CA GLU A 151 -24.43 -5.66 8.80
C GLU A 151 -24.09 -6.06 7.37
N ARG A 152 -22.83 -5.87 6.94
CA ARG A 152 -22.38 -6.12 5.57
C ARG A 152 -21.46 -7.32 5.51
N ASP A 153 -20.17 -7.12 5.80
CA ASP A 153 -19.15 -8.16 5.68
C ASP A 153 -17.86 -7.76 6.44
N VAL A 154 -16.97 -8.73 6.67
CA VAL A 154 -15.71 -8.52 7.42
C VAL A 154 -14.74 -7.53 6.76
N TRP A 155 -14.93 -7.23 5.48
CA TRP A 155 -14.13 -6.31 4.68
C TRP A 155 -14.80 -4.92 4.52
N ALA A 156 -16.01 -4.73 5.06
CA ALA A 156 -16.84 -3.54 4.87
C ALA A 156 -16.18 -2.22 5.30
N CYS A 157 -15.25 -2.26 6.27
CA CYS A 157 -14.49 -1.11 6.73
C CYS A 157 -13.23 -0.81 5.93
N TYR A 158 -12.82 -1.73 5.05
CA TYR A 158 -11.66 -1.51 4.21
C TYR A 158 -12.04 -0.64 3.02
N GLY A 159 -11.04 -0.01 2.38
CA GLY A 159 -11.28 0.77 1.17
C GLY A 159 -11.81 -0.08 0.01
N GLY A 160 -12.45 0.58 -0.97
CA GLY A 160 -13.11 -0.11 -2.10
C GLY A 160 -12.19 -1.03 -2.92
N GLY A 161 -10.88 -0.76 -2.96
CA GLY A 161 -9.89 -1.65 -3.58
C GLY A 161 -9.73 -3.02 -2.89
N VAL A 162 -9.86 -3.07 -1.57
CA VAL A 162 -9.85 -4.33 -0.82
C VAL A 162 -11.20 -5.03 -0.94
N GLN A 163 -12.30 -4.28 -0.86
CA GLN A 163 -13.65 -4.85 -1.03
C GLN A 163 -13.82 -5.48 -2.42
N SER A 164 -13.36 -4.81 -3.49
CA SER A 164 -13.41 -5.34 -4.85
C SER A 164 -12.53 -6.58 -5.04
N PHE A 165 -11.35 -6.60 -4.41
CA PHE A 165 -10.47 -7.77 -4.39
C PHE A 165 -11.17 -8.97 -3.73
N MET A 166 -11.83 -8.74 -2.59
CA MET A 166 -12.51 -9.79 -1.84
C MET A 166 -13.78 -10.26 -2.53
N ALA A 167 -14.50 -9.36 -3.20
CA ALA A 167 -15.62 -9.73 -4.06
C ALA A 167 -15.17 -10.59 -5.24
N ALA A 168 -14.04 -10.24 -5.88
CA ALA A 168 -13.46 -11.05 -6.95
C ALA A 168 -13.08 -12.45 -6.44
N ALA A 169 -12.42 -12.54 -5.28
CA ALA A 169 -12.08 -13.81 -4.67
C ALA A 169 -13.32 -14.65 -4.32
N ALA A 170 -14.32 -14.05 -3.67
CA ALA A 170 -15.55 -14.73 -3.30
C ALA A 170 -16.29 -15.29 -4.52
N TRP A 171 -16.39 -14.51 -5.61
CA TRP A 171 -16.97 -14.97 -6.87
C TRP A 171 -16.13 -16.09 -7.50
N SER A 172 -14.80 -15.97 -7.50
CA SER A 172 -13.93 -16.96 -8.12
C SER A 172 -14.07 -18.37 -7.52
N GLY A 173 -14.41 -18.49 -6.24
CA GLY A 173 -14.65 -19.80 -5.61
C GLY A 173 -15.86 -20.56 -6.16
N GLN A 174 -16.78 -19.88 -6.85
CA GLN A 174 -18.00 -20.48 -7.40
C GLN A 174 -18.06 -20.37 -8.93
N GLY A 175 -17.48 -19.32 -9.49
CA GLY A 175 -17.56 -19.00 -10.92
C GLY A 175 -16.44 -19.58 -11.77
N LEU A 176 -15.35 -20.09 -11.15
CA LEU A 176 -14.24 -20.67 -11.89
C LEU A 176 -14.34 -22.21 -11.96
N PRO A 177 -13.75 -22.84 -13.00
CA PRO A 177 -13.57 -24.29 -13.05
C PRO A 177 -12.75 -24.84 -11.88
N ASP A 178 -12.95 -26.12 -11.53
CA ASP A 178 -12.29 -26.77 -10.39
C ASP A 178 -10.76 -26.81 -10.48
N ASP A 179 -10.21 -26.81 -11.70
CA ASP A 179 -8.77 -26.81 -11.96
C ASP A 179 -8.17 -25.39 -12.04
N ALA A 180 -8.98 -24.35 -11.81
CA ALA A 180 -8.56 -22.97 -11.92
C ALA A 180 -7.44 -22.60 -10.97
N ARG A 181 -6.51 -21.79 -11.49
CA ARG A 181 -5.36 -21.25 -10.77
C ARG A 181 -5.22 -19.77 -11.09
N VAL A 182 -5.13 -18.94 -10.06
CA VAL A 182 -5.16 -17.48 -10.18
C VAL A 182 -3.84 -16.85 -9.76
N LEU A 183 -3.27 -16.01 -10.62
CA LEU A 183 -2.18 -15.12 -10.28
C LEU A 183 -2.73 -13.82 -9.67
N THR A 184 -2.27 -13.43 -8.48
CA THR A 184 -2.84 -12.29 -7.74
C THR A 184 -1.83 -11.68 -6.77
N ARG A 185 -1.99 -10.41 -6.40
CA ARG A 185 -1.09 -9.70 -5.48
C ARG A 185 -1.03 -10.31 -4.08
N LYS A 186 -2.14 -10.90 -3.61
CA LYS A 186 -2.30 -11.42 -2.23
C LYS A 186 -2.83 -12.86 -2.25
N PRO A 187 -2.05 -13.85 -2.71
CA PRO A 187 -2.55 -15.22 -2.93
C PRO A 187 -3.11 -15.88 -1.66
N ARG A 188 -2.50 -15.64 -0.50
CA ARG A 188 -3.03 -16.18 0.77
C ARG A 188 -4.43 -15.65 1.11
N HIS A 189 -4.68 -14.36 0.90
CA HIS A 189 -5.99 -13.78 1.17
C HIS A 189 -7.01 -14.25 0.13
N PHE A 190 -6.59 -14.30 -1.13
CA PHE A 190 -7.42 -14.81 -2.22
C PHE A 190 -7.84 -16.27 -1.98
N TYR A 191 -6.88 -17.15 -1.65
CA TYR A 191 -7.16 -18.56 -1.34
C TYR A 191 -8.08 -18.73 -0.13
N LEU A 192 -7.83 -17.99 0.96
CA LEU A 192 -8.68 -18.07 2.15
C LEU A 192 -10.14 -17.65 1.88
N GLN A 193 -10.34 -16.71 0.95
CA GLN A 193 -11.68 -16.21 0.60
C GLN A 193 -12.38 -17.05 -0.49
N SER A 194 -11.61 -17.66 -1.41
CA SER A 194 -12.14 -18.31 -2.62
C SER A 194 -12.03 -19.84 -2.61
N GLY A 195 -11.09 -20.41 -1.86
CA GLY A 195 -10.66 -21.81 -2.03
C GLY A 195 -9.83 -22.08 -3.29
N VAL A 196 -9.68 -21.11 -4.19
CA VAL A 196 -9.01 -21.27 -5.49
C VAL A 196 -7.49 -21.18 -5.34
N PRO A 197 -6.74 -22.21 -5.78
CA PRO A 197 -5.28 -22.19 -5.87
C PRO A 197 -4.73 -20.88 -6.43
N SER A 198 -3.82 -20.22 -5.70
CA SER A 198 -3.29 -18.93 -6.13
C SER A 198 -1.82 -18.70 -5.82
N ARG A 199 -1.18 -17.88 -6.65
CA ARG A 199 0.22 -17.45 -6.55
C ARG A 199 0.39 -15.97 -6.84
N ALA A 200 1.51 -15.40 -6.42
CA ALA A 200 1.85 -14.03 -6.78
C ALA A 200 2.18 -13.95 -8.27
N PHE A 201 1.64 -12.95 -8.97
CA PHE A 201 2.11 -12.62 -10.33
C PHE A 201 3.57 -12.15 -10.31
N ALA A 202 4.19 -12.11 -11.49
CA ALA A 202 5.58 -11.68 -11.63
C ALA A 202 5.70 -10.15 -11.41
N PHE A 203 6.69 -9.68 -10.64
CA PHE A 203 6.88 -8.24 -10.38
C PHE A 203 7.67 -7.55 -11.52
N PHE A 204 7.26 -7.80 -12.76
CA PHE A 204 7.83 -7.26 -13.99
C PHE A 204 6.74 -6.53 -14.79
N GLU A 205 7.13 -5.50 -15.53
CA GLU A 205 6.18 -4.72 -16.36
C GLU A 205 6.02 -5.35 -17.75
N GLU A 206 7.01 -6.14 -18.16
CA GLU A 206 7.02 -6.96 -19.36
C GLU A 206 6.00 -8.11 -19.22
N PRO A 207 5.26 -8.44 -20.29
CA PRO A 207 4.25 -9.50 -20.25
C PRO A 207 4.86 -10.91 -20.15
N GLU A 208 6.02 -11.16 -20.75
CA GLU A 208 6.62 -12.49 -20.85
C GLU A 208 6.82 -13.18 -19.49
N PRO A 209 7.39 -12.54 -18.45
CA PRO A 209 7.50 -13.17 -17.13
C PRO A 209 6.17 -13.58 -16.49
N HIS A 210 5.06 -12.88 -16.78
CA HIS A 210 3.74 -13.27 -16.28
C HIS A 210 3.21 -14.50 -17.02
N LEU A 211 3.38 -14.53 -18.35
CA LEU A 211 2.90 -15.61 -19.21
C LEU A 211 3.71 -16.90 -18.97
N GLU A 212 5.04 -16.80 -18.84
CA GLU A 212 5.90 -17.95 -18.51
C GLU A 212 5.57 -18.53 -17.14
N LEU A 213 5.34 -17.67 -16.13
CA LEU A 213 4.92 -18.11 -14.81
C LEU A 213 3.54 -18.78 -14.85
N ALA A 214 2.62 -18.23 -15.64
CA ALA A 214 1.29 -18.80 -15.83
C ALA A 214 1.38 -20.20 -16.47
N ASP A 215 2.16 -20.35 -17.53
CA ASP A 215 2.38 -21.63 -18.22
C ASP A 215 3.03 -22.66 -17.30
N ALA A 216 4.06 -22.27 -16.56
CA ALA A 216 4.76 -23.16 -15.62
C ALA A 216 3.86 -23.68 -14.48
N LEU A 217 2.84 -22.91 -14.10
CA LEU A 217 1.93 -23.24 -13.00
C LEU A 217 0.57 -23.78 -13.48
N GLY A 218 0.30 -23.77 -14.80
CA GLY A 218 -1.03 -23.99 -15.34
C GLY A 218 -2.05 -22.93 -14.88
N ALA A 219 -1.61 -21.70 -14.62
CA ALA A 219 -2.50 -20.61 -14.22
C ALA A 219 -3.21 -20.01 -15.43
N ARG A 220 -4.55 -20.08 -15.42
CA ARG A 220 -5.40 -19.55 -16.51
C ARG A 220 -5.97 -18.17 -16.20
N TYR A 221 -5.72 -17.63 -15.00
CA TYR A 221 -6.32 -16.40 -14.54
C TYR A 221 -5.30 -15.48 -13.89
N ILE A 222 -5.50 -14.17 -14.04
CA ILE A 222 -4.74 -13.13 -13.34
C ILE A 222 -5.67 -12.02 -12.87
N LEU A 223 -5.47 -11.58 -11.63
CA LEU A 223 -6.26 -10.52 -11.02
C LEU A 223 -5.56 -9.17 -11.15
N LEU A 224 -6.24 -8.22 -11.82
CA LEU A 224 -5.90 -6.81 -11.82
C LEU A 224 -6.67 -6.12 -10.68
N ASP A 225 -6.05 -5.99 -9.51
CA ASP A 225 -6.64 -5.37 -8.32
C ASP A 225 -6.17 -3.91 -8.08
N GLN A 226 -6.83 -3.24 -7.13
CA GLN A 226 -6.47 -1.89 -6.67
C GLN A 226 -6.17 -1.87 -5.16
N TRP A 227 -5.63 -2.96 -4.59
CA TRP A 227 -5.31 -3.01 -3.17
C TRP A 227 -4.18 -2.03 -2.82
N ASP A 228 -3.03 -2.17 -3.49
CA ASP A 228 -1.82 -1.39 -3.22
C ASP A 228 -1.14 -0.83 -4.49
N GLY A 229 -1.83 -0.91 -5.63
CA GLY A 229 -1.36 -0.38 -6.92
C GLY A 229 -0.31 -1.25 -7.64
N PHE A 230 0.14 -2.35 -7.04
CA PHE A 230 1.11 -3.25 -7.68
C PHE A 230 0.54 -3.94 -8.91
N ALA A 231 -0.71 -4.41 -8.84
CA ALA A 231 -1.35 -5.03 -10.00
C ALA A 231 -1.52 -4.00 -11.15
N ARG A 232 -1.88 -2.75 -10.83
CA ARG A 232 -1.86 -1.65 -11.80
C ARG A 232 -0.49 -1.44 -12.42
N ARG A 233 0.59 -1.50 -11.64
CA ARG A 233 1.94 -1.32 -12.17
C ARG A 233 2.38 -2.48 -13.08
N TYR A 234 2.21 -3.71 -12.63
CA TYR A 234 2.80 -4.88 -13.26
C TYR A 234 1.83 -5.59 -14.22
N VAL A 235 0.62 -5.87 -13.76
CA VAL A 235 -0.39 -6.59 -14.56
C VAL A 235 -0.98 -5.67 -15.63
N ALA A 236 -1.36 -4.43 -15.29
CA ALA A 236 -1.91 -3.54 -16.32
C ALA A 236 -0.88 -3.19 -17.40
N SER A 237 0.41 -3.03 -17.04
CA SER A 237 1.48 -2.82 -18.02
C SER A 237 1.63 -4.03 -18.95
N ALA A 238 1.64 -5.25 -18.40
CA ALA A 238 1.69 -6.48 -19.18
C ALA A 238 0.49 -6.62 -20.13
N VAL A 239 -0.72 -6.39 -19.63
CA VAL A 239 -1.97 -6.43 -20.42
C VAL A 239 -1.95 -5.40 -21.53
N THR A 240 -1.50 -4.17 -21.24
CA THR A 240 -1.43 -3.11 -22.26
C THR A 240 -0.40 -3.40 -23.34
N ARG A 241 0.74 -3.99 -22.98
CA ARG A 241 1.80 -4.33 -23.95
C ARG A 241 1.45 -5.54 -24.81
N ARG A 242 0.70 -6.51 -24.28
CA ARG A 242 0.34 -7.74 -24.98
C ARG A 242 -1.14 -8.12 -24.76
N PRO A 243 -2.08 -7.29 -25.22
CA PRO A 243 -3.51 -7.48 -24.97
C PRO A 243 -4.03 -8.79 -25.56
N GLY A 244 -3.48 -9.24 -26.69
CA GLY A 244 -3.86 -10.50 -27.35
C GLY A 244 -3.50 -11.77 -26.58
N ALA A 245 -2.87 -11.67 -25.41
CA ALA A 245 -2.64 -12.81 -24.51
C ALA A 245 -3.67 -12.91 -23.37
N PHE A 246 -4.57 -11.93 -23.24
CA PHE A 246 -5.54 -11.85 -22.16
C PHE A 246 -6.96 -11.71 -22.69
N CYS A 247 -7.92 -12.16 -21.90
CA CYS A 247 -9.35 -11.96 -22.13
C CYS A 247 -10.04 -11.54 -20.83
N PHE A 248 -11.23 -10.96 -20.92
CA PHE A 248 -12.00 -10.47 -19.78
C PHE A 248 -12.93 -11.56 -19.24
N VAL A 249 -12.85 -11.84 -17.92
CA VAL A 249 -13.76 -12.77 -17.23
C VAL A 249 -14.84 -12.00 -16.47
N GLY A 250 -14.45 -11.01 -15.65
CA GLY A 250 -15.40 -10.30 -14.81
C GLY A 250 -14.81 -9.09 -14.09
N GLY A 251 -15.67 -8.13 -13.76
CA GLY A 251 -15.34 -6.91 -13.03
C GLY A 251 -16.06 -6.85 -11.70
N PHE A 252 -15.37 -6.37 -10.66
CA PHE A 252 -15.87 -6.35 -9.28
C PHE A 252 -15.69 -4.96 -8.68
N GLY A 253 -16.76 -4.40 -8.13
CA GLY A 253 -16.80 -3.01 -7.66
C GLY A 253 -16.87 -1.99 -8.82
N SER A 254 -16.85 -0.70 -8.48
CA SER A 254 -16.91 0.38 -9.47
C SER A 254 -15.52 0.90 -9.84
N ALA A 255 -15.34 1.36 -11.07
CA ALA A 255 -14.09 2.01 -11.49
C ALA A 255 -13.74 3.23 -10.61
N ALA A 256 -14.76 3.96 -10.14
CA ALA A 256 -14.61 5.12 -9.25
C ALA A 256 -14.17 4.73 -7.82
N SER A 257 -14.44 3.50 -7.38
CA SER A 257 -14.13 3.02 -6.03
C SER A 257 -12.96 2.03 -5.97
N GLY A 258 -12.18 1.90 -7.06
CA GLY A 258 -11.07 0.95 -7.12
C GLY A 258 -11.50 -0.48 -7.48
N GLY A 259 -12.23 -0.63 -8.58
CA GLY A 259 -12.68 -1.93 -9.07
C GLY A 259 -11.53 -2.89 -9.39
N SER A 260 -11.77 -4.18 -9.17
CA SER A 260 -10.86 -5.26 -9.54
C SER A 260 -11.38 -5.96 -10.79
N GLN A 261 -10.48 -6.44 -11.65
CA GLN A 261 -10.82 -7.18 -12.87
C GLN A 261 -10.14 -8.53 -12.85
N LEU A 262 -10.92 -9.58 -13.07
CA LEU A 262 -10.39 -10.91 -13.31
C LEU A 262 -10.23 -11.11 -14.82
N LEU A 263 -9.01 -11.43 -15.22
CA LEU A 263 -8.64 -11.64 -16.61
C LEU A 263 -8.26 -13.11 -16.80
N GLY A 264 -8.63 -13.67 -17.95
CA GLY A 264 -8.13 -14.95 -18.41
C GLY A 264 -6.79 -14.77 -19.13
N ILE A 265 -5.91 -15.76 -18.99
CA ILE A 265 -4.65 -15.87 -19.73
C ILE A 265 -4.88 -16.92 -20.80
N LEU A 266 -4.83 -16.50 -22.06
CA LEU A 266 -5.04 -17.40 -23.20
C LEU A 266 -3.91 -18.43 -23.29
N PRO A 267 -4.18 -19.65 -23.75
CA PRO A 267 -3.14 -20.66 -23.94
C PRO A 267 -2.16 -20.23 -25.05
N PRO A 268 -0.90 -20.71 -25.04
CA PRO A 268 0.16 -20.23 -25.94
C PRO A 268 -0.23 -20.16 -27.42
N GLU A 269 -1.00 -21.12 -27.91
CA GLU A 269 -1.49 -21.23 -29.28
C GLU A 269 -2.53 -20.16 -29.66
N ALA A 270 -3.24 -19.60 -28.68
CA ALA A 270 -4.28 -18.59 -28.88
C ALA A 270 -3.79 -17.17 -28.60
N ARG A 271 -2.56 -16.99 -28.10
CA ARG A 271 -1.97 -15.67 -27.85
C ARG A 271 -1.63 -15.01 -29.19
N GLY A 272 -2.48 -14.09 -29.64
CA GLY A 272 -2.21 -13.28 -30.84
C GLY A 272 -0.89 -12.50 -30.71
N ARG A 273 -0.23 -12.21 -31.85
CA ARG A 273 1.00 -11.37 -31.91
C ARG A 273 0.70 -9.85 -31.83
N THR A 274 -0.44 -9.46 -31.31
CA THR A 274 -0.85 -8.06 -31.28
C THR A 274 -0.09 -7.34 -30.15
N GLU A 275 0.98 -6.63 -30.50
CA GLU A 275 1.64 -5.68 -29.61
C GLU A 275 0.74 -4.44 -29.44
N GLY A 276 0.51 -4.02 -28.20
CA GLY A 276 -0.38 -2.90 -27.91
C GLY A 276 0.22 -1.55 -28.36
N GLY A 277 -0.47 -0.85 -29.26
CA GLY A 277 -0.28 0.57 -29.49
C GLY A 277 -1.01 1.37 -28.41
N GLY A 278 -0.37 2.43 -27.87
CA GLY A 278 -0.76 3.14 -26.63
C GLY A 278 -2.11 3.86 -26.57
N GLY A 279 -3.20 3.21 -26.97
CA GLY A 279 -4.59 3.63 -26.76
C GLY A 279 -5.34 2.77 -25.73
N ASP A 280 -6.63 3.04 -25.54
CA ASP A 280 -7.50 2.28 -24.62
C ASP A 280 -7.60 0.81 -25.04
N VAL A 281 -7.09 -0.07 -24.18
CA VAL A 281 -7.09 -1.52 -24.38
C VAL A 281 -8.46 -2.07 -24.04
N ARG A 282 -9.17 -2.59 -25.03
CA ARG A 282 -10.42 -3.35 -24.85
C ARG A 282 -10.12 -4.84 -25.00
N LEU A 283 -10.34 -5.60 -23.93
CA LEU A 283 -10.23 -7.05 -23.97
C LEU A 283 -11.57 -7.67 -24.36
N GLU A 284 -11.52 -8.69 -25.22
CA GLU A 284 -12.68 -9.50 -25.55
C GLU A 284 -13.05 -10.40 -24.36
N SER A 285 -14.31 -10.85 -24.30
CA SER A 285 -14.74 -11.80 -23.28
C SER A 285 -14.01 -13.14 -23.46
N CYS A 286 -13.66 -13.78 -22.35
CA CYS A 286 -13.06 -15.11 -22.41
C CYS A 286 -14.04 -16.15 -22.98
N PRO A 287 -13.51 -17.21 -23.62
CA PRO A 287 -14.34 -18.34 -24.02
C PRO A 287 -15.09 -18.98 -22.83
N ASP A 288 -16.21 -19.63 -23.11
CA ASP A 288 -17.14 -20.12 -22.08
C ASP A 288 -16.50 -21.06 -21.05
N ASP A 289 -15.46 -21.80 -21.43
CA ASP A 289 -14.72 -22.72 -20.56
C ASP A 289 -13.86 -22.03 -19.49
N TYR A 290 -13.76 -20.69 -19.52
CA TYR A 290 -13.15 -19.89 -18.46
C TYR A 290 -14.12 -19.60 -17.30
N SER A 291 -15.39 -20.00 -17.39
CA SER A 291 -16.38 -19.81 -16.33
C SER A 291 -17.29 -21.03 -16.20
N SER A 292 -17.60 -21.39 -14.97
CA SER A 292 -18.67 -22.34 -14.67
C SER A 292 -19.99 -21.58 -14.67
N SER A 293 -20.95 -21.92 -15.55
CA SER A 293 -22.25 -21.22 -15.62
C SER A 293 -23.00 -21.24 -14.27
N PRO A 294 -23.73 -20.17 -13.91
CA PRO A 294 -24.21 -19.95 -12.55
C PRO A 294 -25.49 -20.74 -12.25
N GLY A 295 -25.39 -21.71 -11.34
CA GLY A 295 -26.53 -22.42 -10.76
C GLY A 295 -26.42 -22.50 -9.25
N GLY A 296 -27.15 -21.63 -8.55
CA GLY A 296 -27.64 -21.87 -7.19
C GLY A 296 -26.66 -21.73 -6.03
N THR A 297 -26.75 -20.58 -5.36
CA THR A 297 -26.51 -20.37 -3.93
C THR A 297 -26.46 -21.62 -3.04
N THR A 298 -25.34 -21.80 -2.33
CA THR A 298 -25.31 -22.01 -0.88
C THR A 298 -23.88 -21.75 -0.37
N LEU A 299 -23.72 -20.73 0.46
CA LEU A 299 -22.53 -20.57 1.32
C LEU A 299 -22.57 -21.68 2.36
N GLU A 300 -22.09 -22.87 2.01
CA GLU A 300 -21.85 -23.93 3.00
C GLU A 300 -20.52 -23.66 3.71
N ASN A 301 -20.67 -23.24 4.97
CA ASN A 301 -19.80 -23.44 6.11
C ASN A 301 -18.30 -23.66 5.83
N TYR A 302 -17.55 -22.58 6.07
CA TYR A 302 -16.16 -22.51 6.51
C TYR A 302 -15.65 -23.83 7.14
N SER A 303 -14.88 -24.61 6.38
CA SER A 303 -14.11 -25.73 6.90
C SER A 303 -12.74 -25.22 7.36
N SER A 304 -12.51 -25.26 8.67
CA SER A 304 -11.32 -24.78 9.39
C SER A 304 -10.09 -25.69 9.23
N SER A 305 -9.86 -26.20 8.03
CA SER A 305 -8.66 -26.96 7.70
C SER A 305 -7.50 -26.00 7.46
N GLY A 306 -6.67 -25.77 8.48
CA GLY A 306 -5.44 -24.97 8.42
C GLY A 306 -4.32 -25.52 7.53
N ARG A 307 -4.64 -26.39 6.56
CA ARG A 307 -3.68 -26.98 5.60
C ARG A 307 -3.88 -26.34 4.23
N ILE A 308 -2.87 -25.63 3.75
CA ILE A 308 -2.82 -25.04 2.40
C ILE A 308 -2.07 -26.03 1.49
N PRO A 309 -2.74 -26.71 0.55
CA PRO A 309 -2.13 -27.79 -0.27
C PRO A 309 -0.95 -27.35 -1.15
N LEU A 310 -0.77 -26.05 -1.40
CA LEU A 310 0.26 -25.50 -2.28
C LEU A 310 1.58 -25.15 -1.58
N LEU A 311 1.79 -25.60 -0.33
CA LEU A 311 3.07 -25.42 0.38
C LEU A 311 3.86 -26.73 0.52
N GLU A 312 3.32 -27.85 0.05
CA GLU A 312 4.10 -29.09 -0.03
C GLU A 312 5.18 -28.96 -1.12
N GLY A 313 6.44 -29.20 -0.74
CA GLY A 313 7.61 -29.13 -1.63
C GLY A 313 8.49 -27.87 -1.49
N LEU A 314 8.25 -27.00 -0.50
CA LEU A 314 9.13 -25.86 -0.19
C LEU A 314 10.14 -26.12 0.94
N ASP A 315 10.12 -27.31 1.53
CA ASP A 315 11.06 -27.77 2.57
C ASP A 315 12.11 -28.77 2.04
N SER A 316 12.45 -28.70 0.76
CA SER A 316 13.58 -29.43 0.17
C SER A 316 14.43 -28.54 -0.72
#